data_AF-A0A7C8ZJ27-F1
#
_entry.id   AF-A0A7C8ZJ27-F1
#
_cell.length_a   1.000
_cell.length_b   1.000
_cell.length_c   1.000
_cell.angle_alpha   90.00
_cell.angle_beta   90.00
_cell.angle_gamma   90.00
#
_symmetry.space_group_name_H-M   'P 1'
#
loop_
_entity.id
_entity.type
_entity.pdbx_description
1 polymer ?
#
loop_
_entity_poly.entity_id
_entity_poly.type
_entity_poly.pdbx_seq_one_letter_code
_entity_poly.pdbx_strand_id
1 'polypeptide(L)'
;MQPTQSYEDKQLPKFIGDNFNSLDEVTAALREAGLESSNLILAIDFTKSNEWMGKHSFRRRSLHAIGGDPNPYEQAISIIGRTLSPFDEDNLIPCFGFGDVTTHDNYVFSFYPDQRPCNDFEEVLARYKEIVPYIKLSGPTSFAPAIDAAVDIVRQSNCQYHV
;
A
#
# COMPACT_ATOMS: atom_id res chain seq x y z
N MET A 1 -38.64 -0.64 -26.63
CA MET A 1 -38.13 0.20 -25.52
C MET A 1 -37.87 -0.73 -24.36
N GLN A 2 -36.60 -0.89 -23.97
CA GLN A 2 -36.24 -1.68 -22.78
C GLN A 2 -36.46 -0.83 -21.51
N PRO A 3 -36.86 -1.42 -20.38
CA PRO A 3 -37.00 -0.70 -19.13
C PRO A 3 -35.62 -0.34 -18.55
N THR A 4 -35.50 0.90 -18.08
CA THR A 4 -34.38 1.40 -17.29
C THR A 4 -34.30 0.65 -15.97
N GLN A 5 -33.21 -0.09 -15.75
CA GLN A 5 -32.92 -0.76 -14.50
C GLN A 5 -32.51 0.31 -13.47
N SER A 6 -33.35 0.52 -12.47
CA SER A 6 -33.08 1.40 -11.35
C SER A 6 -31.86 0.87 -10.58
N TYR A 7 -30.86 1.73 -10.39
CA TYR A 7 -29.71 1.46 -9.53
C TYR A 7 -30.22 1.41 -8.07
N GLU A 8 -30.51 0.20 -7.60
CA GLU A 8 -30.89 -0.06 -6.21
C GLU A 8 -29.74 0.25 -5.24
N ASP A 9 -30.14 0.69 -4.05
CA ASP A 9 -29.37 1.22 -2.93
C ASP A 9 -27.99 0.58 -2.70
N LYS A 10 -26.92 1.32 -3.00
CA LYS A 10 -25.61 1.08 -2.38
C LYS A 10 -25.68 1.60 -0.95
N GLN A 11 -25.88 0.69 -0.01
CA GLN A 11 -25.78 0.96 1.44
C GLN A 11 -24.47 1.74 1.69
N LEU A 12 -24.59 2.98 2.19
CA LEU A 12 -23.42 3.78 2.52
C LEU A 12 -22.56 3.01 3.53
N PRO A 13 -21.22 3.01 3.39
CA PRO A 13 -20.35 2.34 4.34
C PRO A 13 -20.66 2.81 5.76
N LYS A 14 -20.85 1.86 6.70
CA LYS A 14 -20.99 2.21 8.11
C LYS A 14 -19.72 2.93 8.56
N PHE A 15 -19.90 4.06 9.26
CA PHE A 15 -18.79 4.78 9.87
C PHE A 15 -18.04 3.87 10.83
N ILE A 16 -16.72 3.77 10.66
CA ILE A 16 -15.81 3.06 11.56
C ILE A 16 -15.21 4.13 12.48
N GLY A 17 -15.50 4.06 13.78
CA GLY A 17 -14.98 4.99 14.78
C GLY A 17 -13.60 4.60 15.31
N ASP A 18 -12.85 5.60 15.80
CA ASP A 18 -11.55 5.41 16.46
C ASP A 18 -11.74 4.77 17.85
N ASN A 19 -11.72 3.44 17.90
CA ASN A 19 -12.00 2.68 19.12
C ASN A 19 -10.75 2.07 19.78
N PHE A 20 -9.55 2.31 19.25
CA PHE A 20 -8.31 1.64 19.65
C PHE A 20 -7.23 2.64 20.05
N ASN A 21 -6.51 2.35 21.14
CA ASN A 21 -5.46 3.20 21.71
C ASN A 21 -4.05 2.62 21.54
N SER A 22 -3.91 1.40 21.02
CA SER A 22 -2.63 0.73 20.80
C SER A 22 -2.65 -0.20 19.58
N LEU A 23 -1.47 -0.54 19.05
CA LEU A 23 -1.35 -1.52 17.94
C LEU A 23 -1.76 -2.94 18.38
N ASP A 24 -1.55 -3.28 19.66
CA ASP A 24 -1.95 -4.57 20.22
C ASP A 24 -3.48 -4.69 20.24
N GLU A 25 -4.20 -3.61 20.57
CA GLU A 25 -5.67 -3.57 20.50
C GLU A 25 -6.17 -3.75 19.07
N VAL A 26 -5.54 -3.09 18.09
CA VAL A 26 -5.90 -3.25 16.67
C VAL A 26 -5.66 -4.70 16.21
N THR A 27 -4.51 -5.27 16.57
CA THR A 27 -4.15 -6.65 16.23
C THR A 27 -5.13 -7.64 16.86
N ALA A 28 -5.52 -7.45 18.13
CA ALA A 28 -6.51 -8.29 18.78
C ALA A 28 -7.88 -8.18 18.10
N ALA A 29 -8.33 -6.97 17.77
CA ALA A 29 -9.62 -6.74 17.12
C ALA A 29 -9.69 -7.35 15.71
N LEU A 30 -8.59 -7.31 14.95
CA LEU A 30 -8.51 -7.98 13.65
C LEU A 30 -8.67 -9.50 13.78
N ARG A 31 -8.01 -10.13 14.77
CA ARG A 31 -8.21 -11.57 15.07
C ARG A 31 -9.66 -11.87 15.44
N GLU A 32 -10.26 -11.07 16.33
CA GLU A 32 -11.65 -11.25 16.76
C GLU A 32 -12.66 -11.07 15.62
N ALA A 33 -12.35 -10.22 14.64
CA ALA A 33 -13.16 -10.03 13.43
C ALA A 33 -13.04 -11.21 12.43
N GLY A 34 -12.23 -12.23 12.74
CA GLY A 34 -12.06 -13.41 11.90
C GLY A 34 -11.00 -13.24 10.81
N LEU A 35 -10.10 -12.26 10.94
CA LEU A 35 -8.87 -12.25 10.14
C LEU A 35 -7.96 -13.35 10.69
N GLU A 36 -8.18 -14.57 10.25
CA GLU A 36 -7.36 -15.73 10.63
C GLU A 36 -6.09 -15.80 9.79
N SER A 37 -6.22 -15.43 8.51
CA SER A 37 -5.16 -15.55 7.52
C SER A 37 -5.46 -14.64 6.31
N SER A 38 -4.44 -13.95 5.81
CA SER A 38 -4.51 -13.03 4.67
C SER A 38 -3.18 -13.01 3.94
N ASN A 39 -3.18 -12.55 2.69
CA ASN A 39 -1.95 -12.15 2.00
C ASN A 39 -1.89 -10.62 1.93
N LEU A 40 -0.70 -10.04 1.77
CA LEU A 40 -0.54 -8.59 1.75
C LEU A 40 0.02 -8.09 0.42
N ILE A 41 -0.57 -7.01 -0.12
CA ILE A 41 -0.04 -6.33 -1.31
C ILE A 41 0.27 -4.88 -0.96
N LEU A 42 1.47 -4.41 -1.28
CA LEU A 42 1.87 -3.03 -1.01
C LEU A 42 2.12 -2.25 -2.31
N ALA A 43 1.48 -1.09 -2.44
CA ALA A 43 1.74 -0.14 -3.52
C ALA A 43 2.11 1.24 -2.97
N ILE A 44 3.23 1.80 -3.44
CA ILE A 44 3.79 3.06 -2.97
C ILE A 44 3.70 4.13 -4.06
N ASP A 45 3.06 5.26 -3.71
CA ASP A 45 2.96 6.45 -4.56
C ASP A 45 4.33 7.15 -4.64
N PHE A 46 4.90 7.24 -5.84
CA PHE A 46 6.14 7.96 -6.18
C PHE A 46 5.87 9.20 -7.06
N THR A 47 4.73 9.86 -6.89
CA THR A 47 4.41 11.10 -7.59
C THR A 47 5.17 12.28 -7.01
N LYS A 48 5.38 13.30 -7.83
CA LYS A 48 6.14 14.51 -7.53
C LYS A 48 5.53 15.33 -6.40
N SER A 49 4.23 15.18 -6.15
CA SER A 49 3.54 15.87 -5.06
C SER A 49 4.19 15.65 -3.69
N ASN A 50 4.83 14.49 -3.50
CA ASN A 50 5.58 14.16 -2.30
C ASN A 50 6.73 15.13 -1.98
N GLU A 51 7.26 15.85 -2.97
CA GLU A 51 8.31 16.87 -2.76
C GLU A 51 7.84 18.02 -1.86
N TRP A 52 6.56 18.40 -1.94
CA TRP A 52 6.04 19.57 -1.23
C TRP A 52 4.98 19.25 -0.17
N MET A 53 4.37 18.06 -0.18
CA MET A 53 3.36 17.69 0.83
C MET A 53 3.92 17.63 2.26
N GLY A 54 5.23 17.40 2.43
CA GLY A 54 5.91 17.47 3.71
C GLY A 54 6.14 18.89 4.26
N LYS A 55 5.61 19.95 3.61
CA LYS A 55 5.76 21.36 4.02
C LYS A 55 5.42 21.59 5.50
N HIS A 56 4.34 20.99 5.97
CA HIS A 56 3.83 21.17 7.34
C HIS A 56 4.07 19.95 8.24
N SER A 57 4.04 18.74 7.66
CA SER A 57 4.10 17.47 8.40
C SER A 57 5.52 16.91 8.53
N PHE A 58 6.46 17.31 7.67
CA PHE A 58 7.78 16.68 7.60
C PHE A 58 8.92 17.68 7.41
N ARG A 59 8.87 18.79 8.18
CA ARG A 59 9.92 19.82 8.25
C ARG A 59 10.32 20.37 6.87
N ARG A 60 9.35 20.54 5.96
CA ARG A 60 9.56 21.01 4.57
C ARG A 60 10.46 20.10 3.72
N ARG A 61 10.61 18.83 4.10
CA ARG A 61 11.30 17.82 3.30
C ARG A 61 10.29 17.04 2.45
N SER A 62 10.80 16.42 1.39
CA SER A 62 10.03 15.42 0.63
C SER A 62 9.58 14.29 1.55
N LEU A 63 8.36 13.78 1.35
CA LEU A 63 7.85 12.62 2.09
C LEU A 63 8.66 11.34 1.83
N HIS A 64 9.43 11.28 0.74
CA HIS A 64 10.39 10.21 0.45
C HIS A 64 11.83 10.51 0.88
N ALA A 65 12.10 11.61 1.58
CA ALA A 65 13.49 11.96 1.91
C ALA A 65 14.12 10.90 2.82
N ILE A 66 15.14 10.19 2.31
CA ILE A 66 15.94 9.24 3.09
C ILE A 66 16.95 10.01 3.95
N GLY A 67 17.09 9.64 5.22
CA GLY A 67 18.02 10.28 6.15
C GLY A 67 18.06 9.60 7.51
N GLY A 68 18.48 10.35 8.54
CA GLY A 68 18.62 9.82 9.91
C GLY A 68 17.29 9.52 10.61
N ASP A 69 16.26 10.35 10.39
CA ASP A 69 14.90 10.12 10.88
C ASP A 69 14.06 9.42 9.81
N PRO A 70 13.27 8.39 10.15
CA PRO A 70 12.36 7.73 9.20
C PRO A 70 11.36 8.72 8.59
N ASN A 71 11.21 8.70 7.28
CA ASN A 71 10.17 9.45 6.60
C ASN A 71 8.77 8.82 6.77
N PRO A 72 7.68 9.53 6.43
CA PRO A 72 6.33 9.03 6.65
C PRO A 72 6.03 7.68 5.98
N TYR A 73 6.61 7.40 4.81
CA TYR A 73 6.47 6.08 4.18
C TYR A 73 7.21 4.99 4.96
N GLU A 74 8.45 5.25 5.42
CA GLU A 74 9.18 4.30 6.29
C GLU A 74 8.40 3.98 7.58
N GLN A 75 7.78 5.01 8.18
CA GLN A 75 6.95 4.85 9.38
C GLN A 75 5.71 4.02 9.09
N ALA A 76 4.99 4.32 7.99
CA ALA A 76 3.80 3.58 7.59
C ALA A 76 4.12 2.11 7.32
N ILE A 77 5.14 1.82 6.50
CA ILE A 77 5.61 0.45 6.22
C ILE A 77 5.91 -0.30 7.53
N SER A 78 6.62 0.36 8.47
CA SER A 78 6.97 -0.25 9.76
C SER A 78 5.75 -0.54 10.64
N ILE A 79 4.77 0.36 10.67
CA ILE A 79 3.54 0.19 11.47
C ILE A 79 2.68 -0.92 10.86
N ILE A 80 2.47 -0.89 9.54
CA ILE A 80 1.71 -1.90 8.81
C ILE A 80 2.35 -3.28 9.05
N GLY A 81 3.66 -3.42 8.91
CA GLY A 81 4.34 -4.69 9.17
C GLY A 81 4.14 -5.18 10.61
N ARG A 82 4.29 -4.31 11.61
CA ARG A 82 4.06 -4.70 13.01
C ARG A 82 2.64 -5.16 13.29
N THR A 83 1.65 -4.59 12.60
CA THR A 83 0.23 -4.89 12.83
C THR A 83 -0.27 -6.05 11.97
N LEU A 84 0.18 -6.18 10.73
CA LEU A 84 -0.37 -7.12 9.74
C LEU A 84 0.50 -8.36 9.50
N SER A 85 1.83 -8.32 9.73
CA SER A 85 2.67 -9.51 9.57
C SER A 85 2.20 -10.76 10.32
N PRO A 86 1.60 -10.67 11.53
CA PRO A 86 1.07 -11.85 12.21
C PRO A 86 -0.10 -12.55 11.51
N PHE A 87 -0.65 -11.95 10.45
CA PHE A 87 -1.78 -12.46 9.66
C PHE A 87 -1.38 -12.84 8.24
N ASP A 88 -0.13 -12.57 7.84
CA ASP A 88 0.35 -12.88 6.50
C ASP A 88 0.63 -14.38 6.38
N GLU A 89 -0.02 -15.07 5.44
CA GLU A 89 0.03 -16.54 5.36
C GLU A 89 1.40 -17.06 4.95
N ASP A 90 2.05 -16.38 4.01
CA ASP A 90 3.27 -16.85 3.36
C ASP A 90 4.48 -15.93 3.58
N ASN A 91 4.28 -14.77 4.22
CA ASN A 91 5.26 -13.68 4.35
C ASN A 91 5.70 -13.08 3.00
N LEU A 92 5.01 -13.39 1.89
CA LEU A 92 5.37 -12.90 0.57
C LEU A 92 4.55 -11.66 0.26
N ILE A 93 5.23 -10.52 0.16
CA ILE A 93 4.60 -9.22 -0.06
C ILE A 93 4.93 -8.72 -1.46
N PRO A 94 4.06 -8.91 -2.45
CA PRO A 94 4.13 -8.18 -3.71
C PRO A 94 4.19 -6.67 -3.47
N CYS A 95 5.29 -6.04 -3.90
CA CYS A 95 5.56 -4.63 -3.68
C CYS A 95 5.70 -3.87 -5.00
N PHE A 96 4.94 -2.80 -5.12
CA PHE A 96 4.85 -1.98 -6.32
C PHE A 96 5.10 -0.50 -6.04
N GLY A 97 5.60 0.20 -7.05
CA GLY A 97 5.60 1.66 -7.11
C GLY A 97 4.85 2.18 -8.34
N PHE A 98 4.27 3.37 -8.23
CA PHE A 98 3.57 4.03 -9.34
C PHE A 98 3.73 5.56 -9.28
N GLY A 99 3.46 6.26 -10.39
CA GLY A 99 3.49 7.72 -10.44
C GLY A 99 4.88 8.35 -10.68
N ASP A 100 5.91 7.53 -10.87
CA ASP A 100 7.22 8.00 -11.29
C ASP A 100 7.28 8.28 -12.81
N VAL A 101 8.41 8.78 -13.30
CA VAL A 101 8.58 9.10 -14.73
C VAL A 101 8.51 7.88 -15.65
N THR A 102 8.69 6.66 -15.14
CA THR A 102 8.59 5.44 -15.95
C THR A 102 7.16 4.91 -16.05
N THR A 103 6.35 5.12 -15.01
CA THR A 103 4.98 4.59 -14.93
C THR A 103 3.88 5.62 -15.22
N HIS A 104 4.09 6.88 -14.86
CA HIS A 104 3.05 7.92 -14.85
C HIS A 104 1.77 7.39 -14.20
N ASP A 105 0.61 7.53 -14.85
CA ASP A 105 -0.70 7.09 -14.40
C ASP A 105 -1.19 5.80 -15.07
N ASN A 106 -0.32 5.08 -15.78
CA ASN A 106 -0.71 3.97 -16.66
C ASN A 106 -0.26 2.60 -16.14
N TYR A 107 0.84 2.53 -15.37
CA TYR A 107 1.47 1.27 -14.98
C TYR A 107 1.94 1.30 -13.52
N VAL A 108 2.39 0.14 -13.05
CA VAL A 108 3.20 -0.01 -11.84
C VAL A 108 4.54 -0.62 -12.19
N PHE A 109 5.56 -0.39 -11.37
CA PHE A 109 6.80 -1.14 -11.41
C PHE A 109 6.93 -2.02 -10.16
N SER A 110 7.45 -3.23 -10.32
CA SER A 110 7.77 -4.10 -9.19
C SER A 110 9.05 -3.65 -8.51
N PHE A 111 9.13 -3.83 -7.18
CA PHE A 111 10.32 -3.50 -6.41
C PHE A 111 11.57 -4.29 -6.86
N TYR A 112 11.38 -5.52 -7.35
CA TYR A 112 12.45 -6.34 -7.93
C TYR A 112 12.24 -6.57 -9.44
N PRO A 113 13.31 -6.57 -10.26
CA PRO A 113 13.21 -6.74 -11.72
C PRO A 113 12.63 -8.08 -12.18
N ASP A 114 12.83 -9.15 -11.40
CA ASP A 114 12.28 -10.48 -11.62
C ASP A 114 10.84 -10.62 -11.11
N GLN A 115 10.24 -9.51 -10.64
CA GLN A 115 8.88 -9.43 -10.11
C GLN A 115 8.64 -10.32 -8.89
N ARG A 116 9.70 -10.75 -8.20
CA ARG A 116 9.53 -11.52 -6.96
C ARG A 116 8.91 -10.64 -5.86
N PRO A 117 8.10 -11.23 -4.96
CA PRO A 117 7.67 -10.56 -3.74
C PRO A 117 8.85 -10.34 -2.78
N CYS A 118 8.67 -9.42 -1.84
CA CYS A 118 9.52 -9.30 -0.66
C CYS A 118 9.18 -10.42 0.33
N ASN A 119 10.18 -10.92 1.08
CA ASN A 119 10.04 -12.01 2.03
C ASN A 119 9.45 -11.59 3.39
N ASP A 120 9.40 -10.29 3.68
CA ASP A 120 8.77 -9.68 4.86
C ASP A 120 8.81 -8.15 4.74
N PHE A 121 8.21 -7.44 5.71
CA PHE A 121 8.24 -5.97 5.77
C PHE A 121 9.62 -5.38 6.05
N GLU A 122 10.57 -6.16 6.59
CA GLU A 122 11.94 -5.70 6.77
C GLU A 122 12.62 -5.56 5.39
N GLU A 123 12.43 -6.54 4.51
CA GLU A 123 12.88 -6.48 3.12
C GLU A 123 12.15 -5.38 2.33
N VAL A 124 10.83 -5.22 2.53
CA VAL A 124 10.09 -4.08 1.93
C VAL A 124 10.74 -2.76 2.30
N LEU A 125 11.01 -2.53 3.59
CA LEU A 125 11.61 -1.29 4.07
C LEU A 125 13.04 -1.10 3.55
N ALA A 126 13.84 -2.16 3.55
CA ALA A 126 15.21 -2.13 3.03
C ALA A 126 15.21 -1.80 1.53
N ARG A 127 14.35 -2.47 0.76
CA ARG A 127 14.25 -2.28 -0.68
C ARG A 127 13.71 -0.91 -1.05
N TYR A 128 12.70 -0.41 -0.32
CA TYR A 128 12.21 0.96 -0.45
C TYR A 128 13.36 1.98 -0.32
N LYS A 129 14.19 1.86 0.73
CA LYS A 129 15.35 2.75 0.94
C LYS A 129 16.37 2.68 -0.18
N GLU A 130 16.55 1.50 -0.78
CA GLU A 130 17.48 1.27 -1.88
C GLU A 130 17.01 1.93 -3.17
N ILE A 131 15.72 1.83 -3.52
CA ILE A 131 15.20 2.29 -4.81
C ILE A 131 14.88 3.78 -4.83
N VAL A 132 14.42 4.35 -3.71
CA VAL A 132 13.97 5.76 -3.62
C VAL A 132 14.97 6.76 -4.21
N PRO A 133 16.29 6.68 -3.93
CA PRO A 133 17.27 7.63 -4.49
C PRO A 133 17.37 7.62 -6.02
N TYR A 134 16.96 6.53 -6.67
CA TYR A 134 17.05 6.35 -8.12
C TYR A 134 15.73 6.64 -8.85
N ILE A 135 14.63 6.80 -8.11
CA ILE A 135 13.31 7.08 -8.67
C ILE A 135 13.18 8.58 -8.97
N LYS A 136 12.72 8.90 -10.18
CA LYS A 136 12.37 10.27 -10.58
C LYS A 136 10.87 10.47 -10.43
N LEU A 137 10.47 11.22 -9.40
CA LEU A 137 9.07 11.49 -9.10
C LEU A 137 8.39 12.27 -10.23
N SER A 138 7.18 11.89 -10.62
CA SER A 138 6.45 12.49 -11.75
C SER A 138 4.94 12.60 -11.47
N GLY A 139 4.08 12.16 -12.38
CA GLY A 139 2.64 12.17 -12.27
C GLY A 139 2.00 11.93 -13.64
N PRO A 140 0.68 12.09 -13.79
CA PRO A 140 -0.27 12.44 -12.72
C PRO A 140 -0.50 11.28 -11.75
N THR A 141 -1.25 11.54 -10.67
CA THR A 141 -1.56 10.52 -9.67
C THR A 141 -2.82 9.75 -10.07
N SER A 142 -2.70 8.44 -10.25
CA SER A 142 -3.83 7.52 -10.42
C SER A 142 -3.54 6.23 -9.65
N PHE A 143 -4.51 5.76 -8.87
CA PHE A 143 -4.42 4.46 -8.19
C PHE A 143 -4.91 3.30 -9.06
N ALA A 144 -5.52 3.58 -10.22
CA ALA A 144 -6.05 2.54 -11.09
C ALA A 144 -5.00 1.46 -11.44
N PRO A 145 -3.75 1.80 -11.84
CA PRO A 145 -2.76 0.77 -12.16
C PRO A 145 -2.40 -0.11 -10.96
N ALA A 146 -2.32 0.47 -9.76
CA ALA A 146 -2.01 -0.28 -8.54
C ALA A 146 -3.17 -1.20 -8.12
N ILE A 147 -4.41 -0.72 -8.24
CA ILE A 147 -5.60 -1.53 -7.97
C ILE A 147 -5.73 -2.66 -8.98
N ASP A 148 -5.50 -2.40 -10.27
CA ASP A 148 -5.56 -3.41 -11.32
C ASP A 148 -4.50 -4.49 -11.10
N ALA A 149 -3.26 -4.11 -10.73
CA ALA A 149 -2.20 -5.06 -10.37
C ALA A 149 -2.59 -5.93 -9.16
N ALA A 150 -3.21 -5.33 -8.13
CA ALA A 150 -3.68 -6.08 -6.96
C ALA A 150 -4.81 -7.06 -7.33
N VAL A 151 -5.76 -6.64 -8.17
CA VAL A 151 -6.84 -7.51 -8.69
C VAL A 151 -6.28 -8.69 -9.46
N ASP A 152 -5.23 -8.48 -10.27
CA ASP A 152 -4.60 -9.57 -11.02
C ASP A 152 -3.88 -10.57 -10.11
N ILE A 153 -3.21 -10.12 -9.04
CA ILE A 153 -2.64 -11.02 -8.02
C ILE A 153 -3.75 -11.84 -7.33
N VAL A 154 -4.84 -11.20 -6.92
CA VAL A 154 -5.99 -11.89 -6.31
C VAL A 154 -6.55 -12.95 -7.27
N ARG A 155 -6.64 -12.66 -8.57
CA ARG A 155 -7.09 -13.66 -9.56
C ARG A 155 -6.11 -14.84 -9.69
N GLN A 156 -4.80 -14.56 -9.70
CA GLN A 156 -3.76 -15.59 -9.87
C GLN A 156 -3.60 -16.49 -8.63
N SER A 157 -3.93 -15.96 -7.45
CA SER A 157 -3.92 -16.68 -6.16
C SER A 157 -5.23 -17.43 -5.88
N ASN A 158 -5.99 -17.80 -6.92
CA ASN A 158 -7.30 -18.46 -6.77
C ASN A 158 -8.30 -17.69 -5.90
N CYS A 159 -8.27 -16.35 -5.95
CA CYS A 159 -9.13 -15.46 -5.17
C CYS A 159 -8.95 -15.61 -3.64
N GLN A 160 -7.73 -15.90 -3.19
CA GLN A 160 -7.37 -15.80 -1.78
C GLN A 160 -7.60 -14.38 -1.24
N TYR A 161 -7.83 -14.28 0.06
CA TYR A 161 -8.09 -12.99 0.72
C TYR A 161 -6.79 -12.19 0.82
N HIS A 162 -6.81 -10.93 0.35
CA HIS A 162 -5.69 -10.01 0.41
C HIS A 162 -6.11 -8.70 1.09
N VAL A 163 -5.17 -8.05 1.77
CA VAL A 163 -5.27 -6.68 2.28
C VAL A 163 -4.36 -5.75 1.49
#